data_AF-A0A662MWH1-F1
#
_entry.id   AF-A0A662MWH1-F1
#
_cell.length_a   1.000
_cell.length_b   1.000
_cell.length_c   1.000
_cell.angle_alpha   90.00
_cell.angle_beta   90.00
_cell.angle_gamma   90.00
#
_symmetry.space_group_name_H-M   'P 1'
#
loop_
_entity.id
_entity.type
_entity.pdbx_description
1 polymer ?
#
loop_
_entity_poly.entity_id
_entity_poly.type
_entity_poly.pdbx_seq_one_letter_code
_entity_poly.pdbx_strand_id
1 'polypeptide(L)' 'EYYKIRGWDERGIPKKETLKDLGLDFVIPELEKVTKLE' A
#
# COMPACT_ATOMS: atom_id res chain seq x y z
N GLU A 1 1.50 15.13 -5.08
CA GLU A 1 0.53 15.38 -4.00
C GLU A 1 -0.49 14.28 -3.72
N TYR A 2 -1.35 13.90 -4.68
CA TYR A 2 -2.47 12.98 -4.39
C TYR A 2 -2.06 11.64 -3.76
N TYR A 3 -1.06 10.93 -4.33
CA TYR A 3 -0.59 9.66 -3.79
C TYR A 3 0.01 9.79 -2.39
N LYS A 4 0.78 10.85 -2.15
CA LYS A 4 1.35 11.14 -0.83
C LYS A 4 0.26 11.34 0.24
N ILE A 5 -0.79 12.09 -0.08
CA ILE A 5 -1.94 12.31 0.82
C ILE A 5 -2.66 10.99 1.12
N ARG A 6 -2.73 10.08 0.15
CA ARG A 6 -3.36 8.76 0.30
C ARG A 6 -2.44 7.72 0.96
N GLY A 7 -1.20 8.07 1.30
CA GLY A 7 -0.23 7.13 1.84
C GLY A 7 0.23 6.09 0.80
N TRP A 8 0.26 6.47 -0.47
CA TRP A 8 0.71 5.64 -1.59
C TRP A 8 2.12 6.07 -2.02
N ASP A 9 2.84 5.15 -2.65
CA ASP A 9 4.12 5.44 -3.29
C ASP A 9 3.95 6.17 -4.63
N GLU A 10 5.06 6.53 -5.28
CA GLU A 10 5.04 7.25 -6.55
C GLU A 10 4.47 6.43 -7.72
N ARG A 11 4.39 5.10 -7.56
CA ARG A 11 3.81 4.17 -8.54
C ARG A 11 2.29 4.06 -8.38
N GLY A 12 1.71 4.69 -7.36
CA GLY A 12 0.29 4.61 -7.05
C GLY A 12 -0.08 3.34 -6.28
N ILE A 13 0.88 2.72 -5.59
CA ILE A 13 0.66 1.53 -4.77
C ILE A 13 0.55 1.95 -3.29
N PRO A 14 -0.47 1.51 -2.55
CA PRO A 14 -0.56 1.77 -1.11
C PRO A 14 0.65 1.21 -0.35
N LYS A 15 1.22 2.02 0.55
CA LYS A 15 2.28 1.56 1.46
C LYS A 15 1.73 0.53 2.45
N LYS A 16 2.59 -0.35 2.96
CA LYS A 16 2.22 -1.35 3.97
C LYS A 16 1.63 -0.70 5.22
N GLU A 17 2.20 0.42 5.67
CA GLU A 17 1.72 1.19 6.82
C GLU A 17 0.26 1.63 6.61
N THR A 18 -0.03 2.27 5.46
CA THR A 18 -1.39 2.69 5.09
C THR A 18 -2.38 1.54 5.07
N LEU A 19 -1.98 0.36 4.57
CA LEU A 19 -2.85 -0.82 4.57
C LEU A 19 -3.15 -1.30 5.99
N LYS A 20 -2.18 -1.26 6.90
CA LYS A 20 -2.36 -1.65 8.30
C LYS A 20 -3.25 -0.66 9.07
N ASP A 21 -3.02 0.64 8.88
CA ASP A 21 -3.82 1.68 9.52
C ASP A 21 -5.30 1.62 9.14
N LEU A 22 -5.58 1.14 7.92
CA LEU A 22 -6.94 0.93 7.40
C LEU A 22 -7.52 -0.46 7.75
N GLY A 23 -6.78 -1.34 8.45
CA GLY A 23 -7.21 -2.70 8.75
C GLY A 23 -7.32 -3.60 7.52
N LEU A 24 -6.54 -3.30 6.48
CA LEU A 24 -6.47 -4.05 5.22
C LEU A 24 -5.24 -4.97 5.17
N ASP A 25 -4.74 -5.41 6.32
CA ASP A 25 -3.51 -6.22 6.43
C ASP A 25 -3.59 -7.51 5.59
N PHE A 26 -4.80 -8.04 5.42
CA PHE A 26 -5.07 -9.26 4.67
C PHE A 26 -4.77 -9.14 3.17
N VAL A 27 -4.71 -7.93 2.58
CA VAL A 27 -4.36 -7.78 1.16
C VAL A 27 -2.85 -7.73 0.89
N ILE A 28 -2.04 -7.48 1.93
CA ILE A 28 -0.58 -7.41 1.84
C ILE A 28 0.01 -8.66 1.17
N PRO A 29 -0.28 -9.91 1.63
CA PRO A 29 0.29 -11.10 1.02
C PRO A 29 -0.15 -11.32 -0.45
N GLU A 30 -1.33 -10.85 -0.83
CA GLU A 30 -1.80 -10.94 -2.22
C GLU A 30 -1.08 -9.94 -3.13
N LEU A 31 -0.91 -8.70 -2.66
CA LEU A 31 -0.18 -7.67 -3.41
C LEU A 31 1.31 -8.02 -3.55
N GLU A 32 1.94 -8.62 -2.54
CA GLU A 32 3.35 -9.03 -2.59
C GLU A 32 3.65 -10.11 -3.64
N LYS A 33 2.64 -10.87 -4.08
CA LYS A 33 2.80 -11.85 -5.18
C LYS A 33 3.02 -11.18 -6.53
N VAL A 34 2.50 -9.97 -6.72
CA VAL A 34 2.46 -9.29 -8.02
C VAL A 34 3.35 -8.05 -8.06
N THR A 35 3.69 -7.46 -6.91
CA THR A 35 4.56 -6.28 -6.82
C THR A 35 5.27 -6.20 -5.48
N LYS A 36 6.35 -5.42 -5.42
CA LYS A 36 7.03 -5.11 -4.16
C LYS A 36 6.34 -3.94 -3.48
N LEU A 37 5.90 -4.13 -2.24
CA LEU A 37 5.36 -3.06 -1.39
C LEU A 37 6.47 -2.36 -0.60
N GLU A 38 6.29 -1.05 -0.38
CA GLU A 38 7.12 -0.23 0.52
C GLU A 38 6.51 -0.12 1.92
#